data_AF-A0A317SU95-F1
#
_entry.id   AF-A0A317SU95-F1
#
_cell.length_a   1.000
_cell.length_b   1.000
_cell.length_c   1.000
_cell.angle_alpha   90.00
_cell.angle_beta   90.00
_cell.angle_gamma   90.00
#
_symmetry.space_group_name_H-M   'P 1'
#
loop_
_entity.id
_entity.type
_entity.pdbx_description
1 polymer ?
#
loop_
_entity_poly.entity_id
_entity_poly.type
_entity_poly.pdbx_seq_one_letter_code
_entity_poly.pdbx_strand_id
1 'polypeptide(L)'
;MGRPDIASRFKGKMMQIDTVDGAALHAHVDVLDSGRGVRTDTPWNCFKTSTVERFLEYCYQGDYSVPKPAKPLLATPTSSVYDRDNKEDEDNKEDDDDRASDIADSDTEDDTGPSGHPNGLDYRAVFFTHAELYVLSQTQRRSSLTALCLNRLRGALDMAAKAPVRPRFASNLSDLLLYVYEHSNVGLIDDQQAHDLQNLVSSCAAMHIKEMREECSLLMRCGGKMAEDLMKEVVCRVVGLEIMLKKEKEKKERERRERKEKEAKERREKEEEEKERREKEEKEKEENERKEQEKIERREREEIERREREERERMEREERERMEREERERKEKEEKEKGEKKA
;
A
#
# COMPACT_ATOMS: atom_id res chain seq x y z
N MET A 1 -9.79 -13.98 46.05
CA MET A 1 -8.34 -14.11 46.36
C MET A 1 -7.98 -13.04 47.37
N GLY A 2 -7.41 -13.42 48.53
CA GLY A 2 -6.99 -12.44 49.54
C GLY A 2 -5.85 -11.58 49.00
N ARG A 3 -5.89 -10.26 49.27
CA ARG A 3 -4.76 -9.38 48.94
C ARG A 3 -3.56 -9.87 49.76
N PRO A 4 -2.41 -10.16 49.14
CA PRO A 4 -1.22 -10.56 49.89
C PRO A 4 -0.85 -9.46 50.89
N ASP A 5 -0.50 -9.84 52.11
CA ASP A 5 0.00 -8.91 53.13
C ASP A 5 1.41 -8.46 52.75
N ILE A 6 1.48 -7.32 52.06
CA ILE A 6 2.71 -6.71 51.56
C ILE A 6 3.61 -6.27 52.72
N ALA A 7 3.04 -5.89 53.87
CA ALA A 7 3.80 -5.40 55.03
C ALA A 7 4.69 -6.50 55.63
N SER A 8 4.23 -7.76 55.60
CA SER A 8 5.01 -8.89 56.10
C SER A 8 6.30 -9.17 55.30
N ARG A 9 6.35 -8.74 54.02
CA ARG A 9 7.47 -9.05 53.11
C ARG A 9 8.64 -8.09 53.25
N PHE A 10 8.43 -6.91 53.81
CA PHE A 10 9.46 -5.88 53.93
C PHE A 10 9.73 -5.60 55.41
N LYS A 11 10.69 -6.35 55.99
CA LYS A 11 11.20 -6.12 57.35
C LYS A 11 12.46 -5.24 57.37
N GLY A 12 12.79 -4.63 56.24
CA GLY A 12 14.01 -3.86 56.04
C GLY A 12 14.00 -2.47 56.66
N LYS A 13 15.19 -1.87 56.74
CA LYS A 13 15.38 -0.47 57.12
C LYS A 13 14.71 0.43 56.08
N MET A 14 14.05 1.50 56.54
CA MET A 14 13.54 2.57 55.66
C MET A 14 14.67 3.55 55.33
N MET A 15 14.71 4.00 54.09
CA MET A 15 15.60 5.05 53.57
C MET A 15 14.75 6.23 53.12
N GLN A 16 15.18 7.43 53.52
CA GLN A 16 14.63 8.68 53.01
C GLN A 16 15.28 9.00 51.66
N ILE A 17 14.46 9.41 50.70
CA ILE A 17 14.83 9.81 49.35
C ILE A 17 14.34 11.25 49.15
N ASP A 18 15.28 12.17 48.92
CA ASP A 18 14.95 13.57 48.65
C ASP A 18 14.88 13.81 47.13
N THR A 19 13.81 14.48 46.69
CA THR A 19 13.50 14.74 45.27
C THR A 19 13.86 16.18 44.87
N VAL A 20 13.85 16.48 43.56
CA VAL A 20 14.21 17.81 43.04
C VAL A 20 13.27 18.93 43.53
N ASP A 21 12.02 18.58 43.80
CA ASP A 21 10.97 19.46 44.32
C ASP A 21 10.97 19.54 45.85
N GLY A 22 11.98 18.95 46.50
CA GLY A 22 12.19 19.03 47.96
C GLY A 22 11.28 18.12 48.77
N ALA A 23 10.57 17.18 48.14
CA ALA A 23 9.77 16.20 48.86
C ALA A 23 10.67 15.07 49.41
N ALA A 24 10.33 14.58 50.59
CA ALA A 24 11.00 13.44 51.22
C ALA A 24 10.12 12.19 51.11
N LEU A 25 10.54 11.24 50.27
CA LEU A 25 9.89 9.94 50.13
C LEU A 25 10.60 8.91 51.00
N HIS A 26 9.88 7.87 51.43
CA HIS A 26 10.44 6.80 52.26
C HIS A 26 10.23 5.45 51.58
N ALA A 27 11.30 4.68 51.43
CA ALA A 27 11.27 3.34 50.82
C ALA A 27 12.12 2.34 51.58
N HIS A 28 11.78 1.05 51.51
CA HIS A 28 12.60 0.00 52.11
C HIS A 28 13.91 -0.15 51.33
N VAL A 29 15.03 -0.25 52.05
CA VAL A 29 16.35 -0.43 51.44
C VAL A 29 16.38 -1.67 50.54
N ASP A 30 15.74 -2.77 50.96
CA ASP A 30 15.67 -4.03 50.22
C ASP A 30 14.92 -3.91 48.88
N VAL A 31 14.07 -2.90 48.71
CA VAL A 31 13.34 -2.63 47.46
C VAL A 31 14.25 -1.90 46.47
N LEU A 32 15.08 -0.99 46.98
CA LEU A 32 16.03 -0.20 46.20
C LEU A 32 17.26 -1.00 45.81
N ASP A 33 17.72 -1.91 46.68
CA ASP A 33 18.87 -2.77 46.43
C ASP A 33 18.45 -4.05 45.69
N SER A 34 18.81 -4.14 44.40
CA SER A 34 18.64 -5.37 43.59
C SER A 34 19.70 -6.43 43.85
N GLY A 35 20.51 -6.30 44.91
CA GLY A 35 21.60 -7.21 45.23
C GLY A 35 22.84 -7.01 44.35
N ARG A 36 22.92 -5.91 43.59
CA ARG A 36 24.11 -5.51 42.83
C ARG A 36 24.88 -4.36 43.46
N GLY A 37 24.48 -3.95 44.67
CA GLY A 37 25.00 -2.76 45.33
C GLY A 37 24.44 -1.51 44.67
N VAL A 38 23.76 -0.68 45.47
CA VAL A 38 23.24 0.61 45.02
C VAL A 38 24.42 1.54 44.76
N ARG A 39 24.89 1.57 43.51
CA ARG A 39 25.73 2.67 43.01
C ARG A 39 24.80 3.78 42.55
N THR A 40 24.38 4.65 43.46
CA THR A 40 23.72 5.91 43.09
C THR A 40 24.78 6.90 42.64
N ASP A 41 25.31 6.68 41.43
CA ASP A 41 26.17 7.68 40.79
C ASP A 41 25.32 8.93 40.42
N THR A 42 23.99 8.78 40.33
CA THR A 42 23.03 9.89 40.21
C THR A 42 22.24 10.07 41.51
N PRO A 43 22.26 11.27 42.11
CA PRO A 43 21.45 11.56 43.29
C PRO A 43 19.97 11.64 42.92
N TRP A 44 19.09 11.20 43.83
CA TRP A 44 17.64 11.17 43.64
C TRP A 44 17.01 12.57 43.46
N ASN A 45 17.70 13.60 43.96
CA ASN A 45 17.29 14.99 43.85
C ASN A 45 17.40 15.57 42.43
N CYS A 46 17.81 14.77 41.45
CA CYS A 46 17.71 15.12 40.03
C CYS A 46 16.32 14.83 39.43
N PHE A 47 15.45 14.11 40.15
CA PHE A 47 14.17 13.64 39.64
C PHE A 47 12.98 14.22 40.41
N LYS A 48 11.88 14.47 39.69
CA LYS A 48 10.60 14.90 40.25
C LYS A 48 10.03 13.82 41.16
N THR A 49 9.32 14.23 42.22
CA THR A 49 8.59 13.31 43.12
C THR A 49 7.75 12.31 42.36
N SER A 50 6.95 12.75 41.38
CA SER A 50 6.07 11.84 40.63
C SER A 50 6.83 10.75 39.85
N THR A 51 8.09 10.99 39.48
CA THR A 51 8.93 10.03 38.74
C THR A 51 9.52 9.02 39.70
N VAL A 52 9.98 9.48 40.87
CA VAL A 52 10.46 8.61 41.95
C VAL A 52 9.33 7.75 42.52
N GLU A 53 8.12 8.31 42.70
CA GLU A 53 6.94 7.56 43.12
C GLU A 53 6.60 6.42 42.16
N ARG A 54 6.60 6.66 40.85
CA ARG A 54 6.36 5.61 39.83
C ARG A 54 7.47 4.57 39.78
N PHE A 55 8.72 4.98 40.01
CA PHE A 55 9.83 4.04 40.17
C PHE A 55 9.61 3.12 41.38
N LEU A 56 9.25 3.70 42.52
CA LEU A 56 8.91 2.93 43.72
C LEU A 56 7.70 2.02 43.50
N GLU A 57 6.65 2.52 42.83
CA GLU A 57 5.47 1.75 42.43
C GLU A 57 5.90 0.49 41.67
N TYR A 58 6.77 0.64 40.67
CA TYR A 58 7.34 -0.49 39.93
C TYR A 58 8.13 -1.43 40.83
N CYS A 59 8.99 -0.93 41.71
CA CYS A 59 9.78 -1.81 42.58
C CYS A 59 8.91 -2.62 43.56
N TYR A 60 7.75 -2.08 43.98
CA TYR A 60 6.81 -2.80 44.85
C TYR A 60 5.85 -3.72 44.09
N GLN A 61 5.38 -3.32 42.91
CA GLN A 61 4.27 -3.97 42.21
C GLN A 61 4.69 -4.70 40.93
N GLY A 62 5.89 -4.42 40.42
CA GLY A 62 6.36 -4.85 39.11
C GLY A 62 5.77 -4.03 37.95
N ASP A 63 5.02 -2.98 38.25
CA ASP A 63 4.41 -2.08 37.26
C ASP A 63 4.26 -0.65 37.82
N TYR A 64 4.08 0.35 36.95
CA TYR A 64 3.85 1.75 37.29
C TYR A 64 2.65 2.34 36.57
N SER A 65 2.02 3.33 37.21
CA SER A 65 0.89 4.07 36.69
C SER A 65 1.30 5.11 35.64
N VAL A 66 0.55 5.17 34.54
CA VAL A 66 0.77 6.10 33.43
C VAL A 66 -0.27 7.22 33.50
N PRO A 67 0.11 8.51 33.39
CA PRO A 67 -0.88 9.58 33.32
C PRO A 67 -1.78 9.37 32.09
N LYS A 68 -3.04 9.80 32.21
CA LYS A 68 -3.94 9.81 31.05
C LYS A 68 -3.55 10.97 30.13
N PRO A 69 -3.61 10.81 28.80
CA PRO A 69 -3.47 11.93 27.87
C PRO A 69 -4.43 13.05 28.25
N ALA A 70 -3.94 14.28 28.35
CA ALA A 70 -4.75 15.40 28.74
C ALA A 70 -5.64 15.82 27.56
N LYS A 71 -6.89 16.16 27.86
CA LYS A 71 -7.71 16.91 26.90
C LYS A 71 -7.23 18.35 26.94
N PRO A 72 -6.96 19.01 25.80
CA PRO A 72 -6.67 20.43 25.79
C PRO A 72 -7.76 21.14 26.57
N LEU A 73 -7.37 21.99 27.52
CA LEU A 73 -8.32 22.91 28.12
C LEU A 73 -8.79 23.79 26.96
N LEU A 74 -10.04 23.60 26.52
CA LEU A 74 -10.72 24.54 25.64
C LEU A 74 -10.52 25.89 26.29
N ALA A 75 -9.72 26.76 25.66
CA ALA A 75 -9.52 28.11 26.14
C ALA A 75 -10.93 28.67 26.32
N THR A 76 -11.35 28.90 27.56
CA THR A 76 -12.59 29.59 27.85
C THR A 76 -12.50 30.87 27.04
N PRO A 77 -13.40 31.12 26.07
CA PRO A 77 -13.29 32.29 25.23
C PRO A 77 -13.25 33.48 26.17
N THR A 78 -12.05 34.05 26.32
CA THR A 78 -11.86 35.26 27.07
C THR A 78 -12.63 36.26 26.25
N SER A 79 -13.86 36.55 26.68
CA SER A 79 -14.71 37.57 26.11
C SER A 79 -13.91 38.86 26.19
N SER A 80 -13.16 39.15 25.12
CA SER A 80 -12.52 40.43 24.94
C SER A 80 -13.66 41.39 24.68
N VAL A 81 -14.14 42.00 25.75
CA VAL A 81 -14.89 43.24 25.68
C VAL A 81 -13.98 44.21 24.96
N TYR A 82 -14.22 44.39 23.66
CA TYR A 82 -13.58 45.45 22.89
C TYR A 82 -14.15 46.77 23.40
N ASP A 83 -13.38 47.47 24.24
CA ASP A 83 -13.49 48.92 24.32
C ASP A 83 -12.99 49.48 22.99
N ARG A 84 -13.97 49.76 22.14
CA ARG A 84 -13.82 50.40 20.84
C ARG A 84 -13.69 51.91 21.08
N ASP A 85 -12.51 52.35 21.48
CA ASP A 85 -12.18 53.79 21.48
C ASP A 85 -11.17 54.10 20.37
N ASN A 86 -11.76 54.45 19.24
CA ASN A 86 -11.54 55.68 18.49
C ASN A 86 -10.10 56.24 18.49
N LYS A 87 -9.43 56.12 17.34
CA LYS A 87 -8.62 57.21 16.80
C LYS A 87 -8.54 57.11 15.28
N GLU A 88 -9.25 58.04 14.66
CA GLU A 88 -9.03 58.54 13.32
C GLU A 88 -7.61 59.15 13.23
N ASP A 89 -7.23 59.52 12.00
CA ASP A 89 -5.99 60.21 11.59
C ASP A 89 -4.88 59.26 11.11
N GLU A 90 -4.28 59.39 9.93
CA GLU A 90 -4.39 60.40 8.88
C GLU A 90 -3.58 59.85 7.68
N ASP A 91 -4.09 60.13 6.49
CA ASP A 91 -3.42 60.28 5.19
C ASP A 91 -1.91 60.02 5.07
N ASN A 92 -1.54 59.11 4.16
CA ASN A 92 -0.55 59.46 3.13
C ASN A 92 -0.55 58.52 1.91
N LYS A 93 -0.96 59.10 0.77
CA LYS A 93 -0.47 59.01 -0.63
C LYS A 93 0.31 57.77 -1.07
N GLU A 94 -0.19 57.02 -2.05
CA GLU A 94 -0.09 57.29 -3.50
C GLU A 94 1.37 57.40 -3.96
N ASP A 95 1.88 56.32 -4.57
CA ASP A 95 2.59 56.41 -5.85
C ASP A 95 2.50 55.06 -6.57
N ASP A 96 2.07 55.17 -7.82
CA ASP A 96 1.82 54.15 -8.81
C ASP A 96 3.09 53.38 -9.22
N ASP A 97 2.97 52.07 -9.45
CA ASP A 97 3.73 51.46 -10.54
C ASP A 97 2.99 50.22 -11.07
N ASP A 98 2.34 50.44 -12.21
CA ASP A 98 1.70 49.46 -13.08
C ASP A 98 2.71 48.40 -13.53
N ARG A 99 2.61 47.19 -12.97
CA ARG A 99 3.17 46.01 -13.59
C ARG A 99 2.14 44.89 -13.67
N ALA A 100 1.34 44.96 -14.73
CA ALA A 100 0.52 43.88 -15.20
C ALA A 100 1.37 42.62 -15.42
N SER A 101 1.30 41.68 -14.48
CA SER A 101 1.65 40.29 -14.73
C SER A 101 0.38 39.46 -14.60
N ASP A 102 -0.11 38.98 -15.73
CA ASP A 102 -1.10 37.92 -15.84
C ASP A 102 -0.60 36.69 -15.08
N ILE A 103 -0.97 36.58 -13.81
CA ILE A 103 -0.83 35.38 -13.01
C ILE A 103 -2.26 34.86 -12.84
N ALA A 104 -2.54 33.78 -13.56
CA ALA A 104 -3.80 33.07 -13.52
C ALA A 104 -4.23 32.79 -12.08
N ASP A 105 -5.47 33.15 -11.78
CA ASP A 105 -6.27 32.70 -10.64
C ASP A 105 -6.04 31.20 -10.39
N SER A 106 -5.15 30.88 -9.45
CA SER A 106 -5.28 29.66 -8.69
C SER A 106 -5.91 30.07 -7.38
N ASP A 107 -7.17 29.70 -7.19
CA ASP A 107 -7.90 29.69 -5.91
C ASP A 107 -7.12 28.86 -4.88
N THR A 108 -6.03 29.42 -4.36
CA THR A 108 -5.46 29.01 -3.10
C THR A 108 -6.36 29.60 -2.03
N GLU A 109 -7.39 28.84 -1.68
CA GLU A 109 -8.09 29.01 -0.43
C GLU A 109 -7.04 28.97 0.69
N ASP A 110 -6.65 30.16 1.12
CA ASP A 110 -5.81 30.41 2.28
C ASP A 110 -6.69 30.16 3.51
N ASP A 111 -7.06 28.89 3.71
CA ASP A 111 -7.65 28.33 4.93
C ASP A 111 -6.57 28.23 6.02
N THR A 112 -5.83 29.33 6.20
CA THR A 112 -4.93 29.60 7.33
C THR A 112 -5.71 30.29 8.45
N GLY A 113 -7.03 30.01 8.54
CA GLY A 113 -7.73 30.14 9.80
C GLY A 113 -7.04 29.19 10.78
N PRO A 114 -6.67 29.64 11.99
CA PRO A 114 -6.06 28.77 12.99
C PRO A 114 -7.06 27.65 13.29
N SER A 115 -6.85 26.51 12.63
CA SER A 115 -7.65 25.30 12.73
C SER A 115 -7.39 24.68 14.09
N GLY A 116 -7.87 25.39 15.12
CA GLY A 116 -8.00 24.93 16.48
C GLY A 116 -9.06 23.85 16.50
N HIS A 117 -8.74 22.69 15.92
CA HIS A 117 -9.44 21.46 16.19
C HIS A 117 -9.20 21.15 17.68
N PRO A 118 -10.17 21.42 18.57
CA PRO A 118 -9.93 21.43 20.01
C PRO A 118 -9.84 20.01 20.60
N ASN A 119 -9.83 18.99 19.75
CA ASN A 119 -10.06 17.59 20.13
C ASN A 119 -8.79 16.74 20.08
N GLY A 120 -7.62 17.30 19.77
CA GLY A 120 -6.35 16.55 19.81
C GLY A 120 -5.93 16.24 21.24
N LEU A 121 -5.73 14.97 21.60
CA LEU A 121 -5.21 14.60 22.92
C LEU A 121 -3.75 15.04 23.08
N ASP A 122 -3.41 15.53 24.27
CA ASP A 122 -2.06 15.92 24.64
C ASP A 122 -1.34 14.75 25.34
N TYR A 123 -0.37 14.18 24.63
CA TYR A 123 0.46 13.07 25.08
C TYR A 123 1.75 13.50 25.78
N ARG A 124 2.03 14.80 25.94
CA ARG A 124 3.29 15.29 26.50
C ARG A 124 3.61 14.65 27.84
N ALA A 125 2.68 14.68 28.79
CA ALA A 125 2.89 14.09 30.12
C ALA A 125 3.14 12.57 30.06
N VAL A 126 2.50 11.87 29.12
CA VAL A 126 2.68 10.42 28.92
C VAL A 126 4.09 10.12 28.43
N PHE A 127 4.54 10.82 27.40
CA PHE A 127 5.87 10.65 26.83
C PHE A 127 6.97 10.93 27.85
N PHE A 128 6.88 12.06 28.55
CA PHE A 128 7.86 12.44 29.57
C PHE A 128 7.87 11.48 30.75
N THR A 129 6.72 10.96 31.18
CA THR A 129 6.68 9.95 32.25
C THR A 129 7.52 8.72 31.89
N HIS A 130 7.40 8.22 30.66
CA HIS A 130 8.16 7.06 30.24
C HIS A 130 9.65 7.37 30.02
N ALA A 131 9.97 8.55 29.47
CA ALA A 131 11.35 8.96 29.22
C ALA A 131 12.11 9.26 30.54
N GLU A 132 11.51 10.02 31.45
CA GLU A 132 12.09 10.31 32.77
C GLU A 132 12.30 9.01 33.57
N LEU A 133 11.32 8.10 33.54
CA LEU A 133 11.43 6.82 34.24
C LEU A 133 12.45 5.88 33.56
N TYR A 134 12.60 5.96 32.23
CA TYR A 134 13.67 5.27 31.51
C TYR A 134 15.04 5.74 32.01
N VAL A 135 15.27 7.06 32.03
CA VAL A 135 16.54 7.65 32.50
C VAL A 135 16.82 7.24 33.95
N LEU A 136 15.83 7.36 34.85
CA LEU A 136 15.97 6.92 36.24
C LEU A 136 16.23 5.41 36.35
N SER A 137 15.56 4.58 35.55
CA SER A 137 15.78 3.13 35.59
C SER A 137 17.20 2.74 35.15
N GLN A 138 17.78 3.49 34.22
CA GLN A 138 19.16 3.28 33.78
C GLN A 138 20.17 3.67 34.86
N THR A 139 19.98 4.83 35.50
CA THR A 139 20.87 5.26 36.60
C THR A 139 20.83 4.29 37.77
N GLN A 140 19.67 3.68 38.03
CA GLN A 140 19.50 2.63 39.05
C GLN A 140 19.80 1.20 38.55
N ARG A 141 20.26 1.05 37.29
CA ARG A 141 20.63 -0.24 36.65
C ARG A 141 19.50 -1.29 36.69
N ARG A 142 18.26 -0.86 36.50
CA ARG A 142 17.05 -1.70 36.49
C ARG A 142 16.60 -2.00 35.05
N SER A 143 17.34 -2.89 34.37
CA SER A 143 17.11 -3.22 32.96
C SER A 143 15.69 -3.68 32.61
N SER A 144 15.01 -4.38 33.52
CA SER A 144 13.61 -4.80 33.33
C SER A 144 12.65 -3.62 33.28
N LEU A 145 12.88 -2.59 34.10
CA LEU A 145 12.12 -1.34 34.06
C LEU A 145 12.48 -0.53 32.82
N THR A 146 13.76 -0.43 32.48
CA THR A 146 14.24 0.22 31.26
C THR A 146 13.49 -0.29 30.03
N ALA A 147 13.46 -1.62 29.84
CA ALA A 147 12.78 -2.25 28.72
C ALA A 147 11.27 -2.00 28.74
N LEU A 148 10.64 -2.05 29.93
CA LEU A 148 9.21 -1.76 30.10
C LEU A 148 8.88 -0.30 29.71
N CYS A 149 9.69 0.66 30.15
CA CYS A 149 9.55 2.08 29.79
C CYS A 149 9.66 2.30 28.29
N LEU A 150 10.67 1.71 27.65
CA LEU A 150 10.87 1.84 26.20
C LEU A 150 9.70 1.25 25.40
N ASN A 151 9.20 0.07 25.80
CA ASN A 151 8.05 -0.56 25.15
C ASN A 151 6.76 0.24 25.33
N ARG A 152 6.52 0.80 26.52
CA ARG A 152 5.36 1.64 26.80
C ARG A 152 5.43 2.98 26.07
N LEU A 153 6.61 3.59 25.99
CA LEU A 153 6.83 4.79 25.19
C LEU A 153 6.54 4.53 23.70
N ARG A 154 7.04 3.42 23.16
CA ARG A 154 6.74 3.01 21.77
C ARG A 154 5.23 2.87 21.56
N GLY A 155 4.53 2.18 22.46
CA GLY A 155 3.08 2.06 22.40
C GLY A 155 2.35 3.41 22.48
N ALA A 156 2.81 4.32 23.33
CA ALA A 156 2.25 5.67 23.45
C ALA A 156 2.47 6.50 22.18
N LEU A 157 3.68 6.43 21.59
CA LEU A 157 4.00 7.08 20.31
C LEU A 157 3.12 6.53 19.19
N ASP A 158 2.96 5.21 19.09
CA ASP A 158 2.11 4.56 18.08
C ASP A 158 0.63 4.95 18.23
N MET A 159 0.12 5.05 19.46
CA MET A 159 -1.26 5.47 19.72
C MET A 159 -1.47 6.94 19.34
N ALA A 160 -0.54 7.82 19.71
CA ALA A 160 -0.60 9.24 19.37
C ALA A 160 -0.48 9.46 17.85
N ALA A 161 0.44 8.74 17.19
CA ALA A 161 0.64 8.76 15.74
C ALA A 161 -0.53 8.17 14.95
N LYS A 162 -1.45 7.42 15.57
CA LYS A 162 -2.67 6.90 14.90
C LYS A 162 -3.91 7.72 15.20
N ALA A 163 -3.83 8.73 16.09
CA ALA A 163 -4.96 9.57 16.41
C ALA A 163 -5.44 10.34 15.15
N PRO A 164 -6.77 10.50 14.95
CA PRO A 164 -7.33 11.15 13.77
C PRO A 164 -7.06 12.66 13.73
N VAL A 165 -6.86 13.29 14.90
CA VAL A 165 -6.60 14.72 15.06
C VAL A 165 -5.29 14.87 15.82
N ARG A 166 -4.24 15.38 15.16
CA ARG A 166 -2.85 15.43 15.67
C ARG A 166 -2.25 16.83 15.82
N PRO A 167 -3.00 17.86 16.24
CA PRO A 167 -2.49 19.23 16.24
C PRO A 167 -1.28 19.44 17.18
N ARG A 168 -1.04 18.52 18.12
CA ARG A 168 0.06 18.61 19.10
C ARG A 168 1.06 17.48 19.03
N PHE A 169 0.90 16.53 18.10
CA PHE A 169 1.80 15.38 18.05
C PHE A 169 3.24 15.81 17.73
N ALA A 170 3.41 16.67 16.71
CA ALA A 170 4.71 17.19 16.30
C ALA A 170 5.41 17.96 17.44
N SER A 171 4.72 18.91 18.08
CA SER A 171 5.23 19.65 19.23
C SER A 171 5.59 18.73 20.41
N ASN A 172 4.73 17.77 20.77
CA ASN A 172 5.00 16.82 21.85
C ASN A 172 6.20 15.91 21.57
N LEU A 173 6.37 15.51 20.31
CA LEU A 173 7.50 14.70 19.86
C LEU A 173 8.80 15.52 19.81
N SER A 174 8.72 16.79 19.41
CA SER A 174 9.84 17.74 19.46
C SER A 174 10.32 17.95 20.90
N ASP A 175 9.40 18.23 21.83
CA ASP A 175 9.71 18.38 23.26
C ASP A 175 10.37 17.11 23.82
N LEU A 176 9.88 15.94 23.41
CA LEU A 176 10.46 14.66 23.81
C LEU A 176 11.87 14.46 23.25
N LEU A 177 12.12 14.80 21.98
CA LEU A 177 13.47 14.76 21.39
C LEU A 177 14.43 15.65 22.16
N LEU A 178 14.05 16.91 22.39
CA LEU A 178 14.86 17.87 23.15
C LEU A 178 15.23 17.30 24.52
N TYR A 179 14.22 16.80 25.24
CA TYR A 179 14.42 16.17 26.55
C TYR A 179 15.42 15.02 26.49
N VAL A 180 15.24 14.08 25.55
CA VAL A 180 16.09 12.88 25.45
C VAL A 180 17.56 13.23 25.20
N TYR A 181 17.84 14.18 24.31
CA TYR A 181 19.22 14.56 23.98
C TYR A 181 19.87 15.47 25.03
N GLU A 182 19.08 16.26 25.75
CA GLU A 182 19.57 17.04 26.89
C GLU A 182 19.98 16.13 28.06
N HIS A 183 19.21 15.05 28.29
CA HIS A 183 19.39 14.18 29.46
C HIS A 183 20.21 12.91 29.16
N SER A 184 20.55 12.63 27.90
CA SER A 184 21.41 11.50 27.51
C SER A 184 22.90 11.73 27.75
N ASN A 185 23.33 12.99 27.91
CA ASN A 185 24.74 13.36 28.08
C ASN A 185 25.22 13.34 29.54
N VAL A 186 24.35 12.96 30.48
CA VAL A 186 24.76 12.71 31.87
C VAL A 186 25.65 11.46 31.82
N GLY A 187 26.97 11.66 31.79
CA GLY A 187 28.04 10.68 31.51
C GLY A 187 28.16 9.49 32.47
N LEU A 188 27.03 8.86 32.75
CA LEU A 188 26.82 7.77 33.70
C LEU A 188 26.27 6.51 33.02
N ILE A 189 25.94 6.60 31.73
CA ILE A 189 25.36 5.51 30.95
C ILE A 189 26.41 5.07 29.92
N ASP A 190 26.68 3.77 29.86
CA ASP A 190 27.44 3.14 28.78
C ASP A 190 26.88 3.64 27.44
N ASP A 191 27.75 4.13 26.55
CA ASP A 191 27.36 4.79 25.29
C ASP A 191 26.26 3.99 24.55
N GLN A 192 26.34 2.66 24.64
CA GLN A 192 25.40 1.73 24.02
C GLN A 192 23.93 1.84 24.48
N GLN A 193 23.64 2.23 25.73
CA GLN A 193 22.28 2.18 26.31
C GLN A 193 21.50 3.49 26.20
N ALA A 194 22.17 4.64 26.15
CA ALA A 194 21.50 5.91 25.85
C ALA A 194 20.93 5.91 24.42
N HIS A 195 21.54 5.12 23.53
CA HIS A 195 21.13 4.97 22.14
C HIS A 195 19.73 4.41 21.95
N ASP A 196 19.22 3.51 22.78
CA ASP A 196 17.91 2.88 22.51
C ASP A 196 16.74 3.88 22.57
N LEU A 197 16.77 4.79 23.55
CA LEU A 197 15.75 5.84 23.67
C LEU A 197 15.92 6.91 22.57
N GLN A 198 17.16 7.34 22.31
CA GLN A 198 17.48 8.27 21.23
C GLN A 198 17.02 7.72 19.87
N ASN A 199 17.39 6.48 19.56
CA ASN A 199 17.01 5.78 18.32
C ASN A 199 15.50 5.64 18.19
N LEU A 200 14.80 5.30 19.27
CA LEU A 200 13.33 5.19 19.23
C LEU A 200 12.68 6.52 18.85
N VAL A 201 13.07 7.60 19.53
CA VAL A 201 12.44 8.91 19.34
C VAL A 201 12.90 9.54 18.02
N SER A 202 14.17 9.40 17.62
CA SER A 202 14.66 9.89 16.32
C SER A 202 14.02 9.14 15.15
N SER A 203 13.86 7.82 15.23
CA SER A 203 13.18 7.05 14.19
C SER A 203 11.70 7.41 14.09
N CYS A 204 11.05 7.70 15.23
CA CYS A 204 9.68 8.21 15.26
C CYS A 204 9.58 9.60 14.63
N ALA A 205 10.47 10.53 14.97
CA ALA A 205 10.51 11.85 14.36
C ALA A 205 10.78 11.78 12.84
N ALA A 206 11.65 10.87 12.41
CA ALA A 206 11.89 10.63 10.99
C ALA A 206 10.65 10.06 10.24
N MET A 207 9.73 9.33 10.92
CA MET A 207 8.42 8.97 10.35
C MET A 207 7.56 10.18 10.06
N HIS A 208 7.60 11.14 10.98
CA HIS A 208 6.68 12.27 11.01
C HIS A 208 7.37 13.59 10.65
N ILE A 209 8.50 13.52 9.95
CA ILE A 209 9.32 14.70 9.62
C ILE A 209 8.53 15.76 8.83
N LYS A 210 7.55 15.33 8.02
CA LYS A 210 6.65 16.22 7.29
C LYS A 210 5.71 16.98 8.23
N GLU A 211 5.21 16.32 9.27
CA GLU A 211 4.35 16.93 10.30
C GLU A 211 5.17 17.84 11.23
N MET A 212 6.45 17.53 11.44
CA MET A 212 7.37 18.29 12.30
C MET A 212 8.13 19.41 11.58
N ARG A 213 7.67 19.87 10.40
CA ARG A 213 8.45 20.79 9.56
C ARG A 213 8.85 22.08 10.30
N GLU A 214 7.94 22.63 11.10
CA GLU A 214 8.15 23.86 11.85
C GLU A 214 9.11 23.64 13.02
N GLU A 215 8.95 22.55 13.75
CA GLU A 215 9.77 22.17 14.89
C GLU A 215 11.18 21.72 14.50
N CYS A 216 11.36 21.16 13.30
CA CYS A 216 12.67 20.73 12.81
C CYS A 216 13.69 21.88 12.81
N SER A 217 13.26 23.10 12.48
CA SER A 217 14.15 24.26 12.50
C SER A 217 14.70 24.57 13.89
N LEU A 218 13.90 24.30 14.94
CA LEU A 218 14.33 24.42 16.34
C LEU A 218 15.25 23.27 16.73
N LEU A 219 14.88 22.03 16.37
CA LEU A 219 15.66 20.83 16.69
C LEU A 219 17.08 20.87 16.11
N MET A 220 17.24 21.38 14.89
CA MET A 220 18.56 21.51 14.25
C MET A 220 19.50 22.49 14.97
N ARG A 221 19.00 23.32 15.89
CA ARG A 221 19.82 24.22 16.73
C ARG A 221 20.34 23.53 18.00
N CYS A 222 19.78 22.39 18.39
CA CYS A 222 20.02 21.76 19.69
C CYS A 222 21.22 20.80 19.74
N GLY A 223 22.08 20.82 18.71
CA GLY A 223 23.36 20.12 18.69
C GLY A 223 23.54 19.17 17.51
N GLY A 224 24.81 18.90 17.17
CA GLY A 224 25.15 18.08 16.01
C GLY A 224 24.69 16.62 16.12
N LYS A 225 24.66 16.04 17.34
CA LYS A 225 24.34 14.62 17.53
C LYS A 225 22.88 14.30 17.21
N MET A 226 21.94 15.14 17.64
CA MET A 226 20.52 15.00 17.32
C MET A 226 20.26 15.12 15.81
N ALA A 227 20.87 16.12 15.17
CA ALA A 227 20.78 16.30 13.74
C ALA A 227 21.37 15.10 12.97
N GLU A 228 22.52 14.57 13.41
CA GLU A 228 23.14 13.38 12.83
C GLU A 228 22.22 12.17 12.89
N ASP A 229 21.70 11.83 14.08
CA ASP A 229 20.87 10.65 14.28
C ASP A 229 19.52 10.77 13.54
N LEU A 230 18.92 11.98 13.53
CA LEU A 230 17.70 12.24 12.76
C LEU A 230 17.95 12.12 11.26
N MET A 231 19.02 12.74 10.75
CA MET A 231 19.36 12.68 9.33
C MET A 231 19.71 11.25 8.89
N LYS A 232 20.39 10.48 9.74
CA LYS A 232 20.66 9.06 9.50
C LYS A 232 19.36 8.28 9.30
N GLU A 233 18.38 8.45 10.18
CA GLU A 233 17.08 7.79 10.07
C GLU A 233 16.30 8.24 8.82
N VAL A 234 16.30 9.55 8.53
CA VAL A 234 15.67 10.09 7.32
C VAL A 234 16.32 9.51 6.04
N VAL A 235 17.64 9.48 5.96
CA VAL A 235 18.37 8.90 4.82
C VAL A 235 18.09 7.41 4.68
N CYS A 236 18.13 6.64 5.77
CA CYS A 236 17.79 5.22 5.77
C CYS A 236 16.39 4.96 5.19
N ARG A 237 15.41 5.81 5.54
CA ARG A 237 14.03 5.73 5.03
C ARG A 237 13.94 6.07 3.55
N VAL A 238 14.59 7.15 3.12
CA VAL A 238 14.61 7.56 1.70
C VAL A 238 15.20 6.44 0.84
N VAL A 239 16.35 5.89 1.22
CA VAL A 239 16.97 4.77 0.52
C VAL A 239 16.06 3.53 0.50
N GLY A 240 15.39 3.22 1.62
CA GLY A 240 14.42 2.13 1.68
C GLY A 240 13.23 2.31 0.72
N LEU A 241 12.67 3.51 0.65
CA LEU A 241 11.58 3.86 -0.27
C LEU A 241 12.01 3.76 -1.73
N GLU A 242 13.21 4.22 -2.07
CA GLU A 242 13.77 4.11 -3.42
C GLU A 242 13.91 2.65 -3.87
N ILE A 243 14.39 1.77 -2.98
CA ILE A 243 14.50 0.33 -3.26
C ILE A 243 13.11 -0.30 -3.49
N MET A 244 12.12 0.04 -2.65
CA MET A 244 10.75 -0.46 -2.82
C MET A 244 10.10 0.03 -4.11
N LEU A 245 10.28 1.31 -4.44
CA LEU A 245 9.76 1.91 -5.68
C LEU A 245 10.41 1.28 -6.93
N LYS A 246 11.71 0.96 -6.88
CA LYS A 246 12.40 0.22 -7.93
C LYS A 246 11.81 -1.19 -8.12
N LYS A 247 11.62 -1.94 -7.04
CA LYS A 247 11.01 -3.28 -7.07
C LYS A 247 9.57 -3.24 -7.61
N GLU A 248 8.79 -2.24 -7.24
CA GLU A 248 7.42 -2.07 -7.74
C GLU A 248 7.40 -1.78 -9.25
N LYS A 249 8.30 -0.93 -9.74
CA LYS A 249 8.46 -0.65 -11.18
C LYS A 249 8.87 -1.91 -11.95
N GLU A 250 9.85 -2.66 -11.46
CA GLU A 250 10.28 -3.94 -12.06
C GLU A 250 9.13 -4.96 -12.10
N LYS A 251 8.35 -5.07 -11.02
CA LYS A 251 7.16 -5.92 -10.97
C LYS A 251 6.11 -5.51 -12.02
N LYS A 252 5.75 -4.22 -12.08
CA LYS A 252 4.81 -3.70 -13.07
C LYS A 252 5.29 -3.91 -14.51
N GLU A 253 6.60 -3.75 -14.75
CA GLU A 253 7.17 -4.01 -16.08
C GLU A 253 7.09 -5.48 -16.46
N ARG A 254 7.40 -6.39 -15.52
CA ARG A 254 7.27 -7.84 -15.73
C ARG A 254 5.83 -8.23 -16.04
N GLU A 255 4.86 -7.77 -15.25
CA GLU A 255 3.43 -8.02 -15.49
C GLU A 255 2.99 -7.51 -16.88
N ARG A 256 3.49 -6.34 -17.31
CA ARG A 256 3.22 -5.81 -18.66
C ARG A 256 3.82 -6.69 -19.76
N ARG A 257 5.02 -7.23 -19.58
CA ARG A 257 5.67 -8.14 -20.55
C ARG A 257 4.91 -9.46 -20.65
N GLU A 258 4.55 -10.07 -19.51
CA GLU A 258 3.77 -11.30 -19.46
C GLU A 258 2.39 -11.13 -20.12
N ARG A 259 1.72 -9.99 -19.91
CA ARG A 259 0.46 -9.67 -20.59
C ARG A 259 0.63 -9.57 -22.11
N LYS A 260 1.66 -8.86 -22.59
CA LYS A 260 1.94 -8.75 -24.03
C LYS A 260 2.28 -10.10 -24.67
N GLU A 261 3.00 -10.96 -23.95
CA GLU A 261 3.33 -12.31 -24.43
C GLU A 261 2.08 -13.19 -24.51
N LYS A 262 1.20 -13.15 -23.52
CA LYS A 262 -0.10 -13.84 -23.55
C LYS A 262 -0.98 -13.35 -24.70
N GLU A 263 -1.10 -12.03 -24.88
CA GLU A 263 -1.85 -11.44 -25.99
C GLU A 263 -1.25 -11.82 -27.36
N ALA A 264 0.08 -11.86 -27.48
CA ALA A 264 0.74 -12.30 -28.71
C ALA A 264 0.53 -13.80 -28.98
N LYS A 265 0.56 -14.64 -27.95
CA LYS A 265 0.29 -16.08 -28.07
C LYS A 265 -1.15 -16.33 -28.49
N GLU A 266 -2.12 -15.67 -27.86
CA GLU A 266 -3.54 -15.79 -28.20
C GLU A 266 -3.83 -15.33 -29.64
N ARG A 267 -3.16 -14.26 -30.10
CA ARG A 267 -3.29 -13.82 -31.51
C ARG A 267 -2.77 -14.86 -32.49
N ARG A 268 -1.63 -15.50 -32.20
CA ARG A 268 -1.06 -16.56 -33.05
C ARG A 268 -1.98 -17.78 -33.11
N GLU A 269 -2.53 -18.19 -31.97
CA GLU A 269 -3.47 -19.30 -31.87
C GLU A 269 -4.74 -19.03 -32.70
N LYS A 270 -5.33 -17.83 -32.58
CA LYS A 270 -6.49 -17.43 -33.41
C LYS A 270 -6.17 -17.38 -34.91
N GLU A 271 -4.98 -16.92 -35.29
CA GLU A 271 -4.55 -16.88 -36.69
C GLU A 271 -4.36 -18.30 -37.26
N GLU A 272 -3.83 -19.23 -36.46
CA GLU A 272 -3.68 -20.63 -36.84
C GLU A 272 -5.03 -21.34 -36.97
N GLU A 273 -5.95 -21.14 -36.03
CA GLU A 273 -7.33 -21.65 -36.11
C GLU A 273 -8.08 -21.09 -37.33
N GLU A 274 -7.91 -19.79 -37.63
CA GLU A 274 -8.54 -19.19 -38.81
C GLU A 274 -7.97 -19.77 -40.11
N LYS A 275 -6.65 -19.99 -40.17
CA LYS A 275 -6.00 -20.64 -41.32
C LYS A 275 -6.51 -22.07 -41.52
N GLU A 276 -6.61 -22.86 -40.45
CA GLU A 276 -7.14 -24.23 -40.52
C GLU A 276 -8.60 -24.23 -40.99
N ARG A 277 -9.42 -23.27 -40.54
CA ARG A 277 -10.80 -23.12 -40.99
C ARG A 277 -10.88 -22.82 -42.50
N ARG A 278 -10.03 -21.92 -43.00
CA ARG A 278 -9.97 -21.59 -44.43
C ARG A 278 -9.53 -22.79 -45.27
N GLU A 279 -8.54 -23.56 -44.81
CA GLU A 279 -8.09 -24.77 -45.51
C GLU A 279 -9.18 -25.85 -45.56
N LYS A 280 -9.95 -26.02 -44.48
CA LYS A 280 -11.10 -26.93 -44.46
C LYS A 280 -12.20 -26.50 -45.45
N GLU A 281 -12.52 -25.21 -45.48
CA GLU A 281 -13.52 -24.64 -46.39
C GLU A 281 -13.09 -24.78 -47.87
N GLU A 282 -11.80 -24.58 -48.16
CA GLU A 282 -11.25 -24.78 -49.52
C GLU A 282 -11.32 -26.24 -49.96
N LYS A 283 -10.94 -27.19 -49.10
CA LYS A 283 -11.07 -28.63 -49.37
C LYS A 283 -12.51 -29.06 -49.59
N GLU A 284 -13.44 -28.55 -48.79
CA GLU A 284 -14.87 -28.83 -48.96
C GLU A 284 -15.40 -28.28 -50.29
N LYS A 285 -14.95 -27.08 -50.68
CA LYS A 285 -15.30 -26.49 -51.98
C LYS A 285 -14.73 -27.31 -53.15
N GLU A 286 -13.47 -27.73 -53.09
CA GLU A 286 -12.84 -28.57 -54.12
C GLU A 286 -13.54 -29.95 -54.23
N GLU A 287 -13.89 -30.56 -53.10
CA GLU A 287 -14.64 -31.82 -53.09
C GLU A 287 -16.04 -31.67 -53.71
N ASN A 288 -16.73 -30.56 -53.42
CA ASN A 288 -18.04 -30.26 -54.01
C ASN A 288 -17.94 -30.00 -55.52
N GLU A 289 -16.93 -29.24 -55.98
CA GLU A 289 -16.67 -29.02 -57.40
C GLU A 289 -16.35 -30.34 -58.13
N ARG A 290 -15.55 -31.22 -57.53
CA ARG A 290 -15.25 -32.54 -58.08
C ARG A 290 -16.50 -33.42 -58.20
N LYS A 291 -17.36 -33.44 -57.17
CA LYS A 291 -18.64 -34.17 -57.21
C LYS A 291 -19.60 -33.60 -58.26
N GLU A 292 -19.58 -32.29 -58.48
CA GLU A 292 -20.38 -31.64 -59.52
C GLU A 292 -19.89 -31.99 -60.92
N GLN A 293 -18.57 -31.93 -61.17
CA GLN A 293 -17.95 -32.39 -62.42
C GLN A 293 -18.27 -33.87 -62.70
N GLU A 294 -18.14 -34.75 -61.71
CA GLU A 294 -18.45 -36.18 -61.86
C GLU A 294 -19.94 -36.40 -62.21
N LYS A 295 -20.86 -35.61 -61.64
CA LYS A 295 -22.29 -35.65 -62.01
C LYS A 295 -22.52 -35.19 -63.44
N ILE A 296 -21.82 -34.16 -63.90
CA ILE A 296 -21.92 -33.66 -65.28
C ILE A 296 -21.40 -34.73 -66.25
N GLU A 297 -20.20 -35.27 -66.03
CA GLU A 297 -19.62 -36.33 -66.86
C GLU A 297 -20.51 -37.57 -66.91
N ARG A 298 -21.10 -37.96 -65.78
CA ARG A 298 -22.03 -39.08 -65.72
C ARG A 298 -23.28 -38.84 -66.58
N ARG A 299 -23.87 -37.65 -66.52
CA ARG A 299 -25.03 -37.28 -67.35
C ARG A 299 -24.69 -37.27 -68.83
N GLU A 300 -23.52 -36.74 -69.20
CA GLU A 300 -23.05 -36.75 -70.60
C GLU A 300 -22.84 -38.18 -71.11
N ARG A 301 -22.21 -39.07 -70.32
CA ARG A 301 -22.07 -40.48 -70.70
C ARG A 301 -23.42 -41.18 -70.87
N GLU A 302 -24.35 -40.98 -69.93
CA GLU A 302 -25.70 -41.53 -70.02
C GLU A 302 -26.45 -41.01 -71.26
N GLU A 303 -26.25 -39.73 -71.63
CA GLU A 303 -26.84 -39.15 -72.83
C GLU A 303 -26.24 -39.70 -74.13
N ILE A 304 -24.92 -39.86 -74.20
CA ILE A 304 -24.22 -40.49 -75.34
C ILE A 304 -24.70 -41.94 -75.51
N GLU A 305 -24.75 -42.72 -74.43
CA GLU A 305 -25.22 -44.12 -74.49
C GLU A 305 -26.69 -44.19 -74.93
N ARG A 306 -27.54 -43.25 -74.49
CA ARG A 306 -28.93 -43.16 -74.93
C ARG A 306 -29.03 -42.87 -76.43
N ARG A 307 -28.25 -41.91 -76.94
CA ARG A 307 -28.21 -41.58 -78.38
C ARG A 307 -27.71 -42.76 -79.21
N GLU A 308 -26.65 -43.45 -78.78
CA GLU A 308 -26.15 -44.65 -79.46
C GLU A 308 -27.16 -45.81 -79.47
N ARG A 309 -27.95 -45.97 -78.40
CA ARG A 309 -29.01 -46.98 -78.35
C ARG A 309 -30.16 -46.61 -79.29
N GLU A 310 -30.61 -45.35 -79.27
CA GLU A 310 -31.63 -44.83 -80.17
C GLU A 310 -31.20 -44.96 -81.65
N GLU A 311 -29.93 -44.69 -81.97
CA GLU A 311 -29.38 -44.82 -83.32
C GLU A 311 -29.29 -46.29 -83.76
N ARG A 312 -28.85 -47.20 -82.87
CA ARG A 312 -28.88 -48.65 -83.12
C ARG A 312 -30.30 -49.17 -83.38
N GLU A 313 -31.26 -48.79 -82.55
CA GLU A 313 -32.67 -49.17 -82.74
C GLU A 313 -33.24 -48.61 -84.05
N ARG A 314 -32.86 -47.39 -84.42
CA ARG A 314 -33.26 -46.78 -85.70
C ARG A 314 -32.67 -47.55 -86.89
N MET A 315 -31.38 -47.89 -86.83
CA MET A 315 -30.71 -48.71 -87.85
C MET A 315 -31.34 -50.09 -87.98
N GLU A 316 -31.62 -50.78 -86.86
CA GLU A 316 -32.32 -52.08 -86.86
C GLU A 316 -33.74 -51.98 -87.44
N ARG A 317 -34.47 -50.91 -87.12
CA ARG A 317 -35.83 -50.69 -87.65
C ARG A 317 -35.79 -50.41 -89.15
N GLU A 318 -34.88 -49.55 -89.61
CA GLU A 318 -34.66 -49.28 -91.04
C GLU A 318 -34.22 -50.55 -91.79
N GLU A 319 -33.35 -51.37 -91.20
CA GLU A 319 -32.93 -52.66 -91.76
C GLU A 319 -34.08 -53.68 -91.83
N ARG A 320 -34.90 -53.79 -90.78
CA ARG A 320 -36.13 -54.60 -90.81
C ARG A 320 -37.09 -54.13 -91.89
N GLU A 321 -37.37 -52.84 -91.97
CA GLU A 321 -38.26 -52.29 -93.01
C GLU A 321 -37.71 -52.56 -94.41
N ARG A 322 -36.39 -52.46 -94.59
CA ARG A 322 -35.73 -52.78 -95.85
C ARG A 322 -35.88 -54.25 -96.22
N MET A 323 -35.62 -55.15 -95.26
CA MET A 323 -35.83 -56.60 -95.42
C MET A 323 -37.29 -56.92 -95.73
N GLU A 324 -38.25 -56.27 -95.06
CA GLU A 324 -39.69 -56.50 -95.26
C GLU A 324 -40.16 -55.98 -96.63
N ARG A 325 -39.63 -54.84 -97.11
CA ARG A 325 -39.87 -54.35 -98.48
C ARG A 325 -39.30 -55.31 -99.52
N GLU A 326 -38.07 -55.77 -99.34
CA GLU A 326 -37.45 -56.75 -100.23
C GLU A 326 -38.23 -58.08 -100.25
N GLU A 327 -38.75 -58.52 -99.10
CA GLU A 327 -39.60 -59.71 -99.01
C GLU A 327 -40.96 -59.52 -99.71
N ARG A 328 -41.61 -58.35 -99.54
CA ARG A 328 -42.85 -58.02 -100.27
C ARG A 328 -42.61 -57.94 -101.77
N GLU A 329 -41.53 -57.31 -102.22
CA GLU A 329 -41.17 -57.29 -103.64
C GLU A 329 -40.88 -58.69 -104.18
N ARG A 330 -40.25 -59.56 -103.40
CA ARG A 330 -40.06 -60.99 -103.78
C ARG A 330 -41.39 -61.71 -103.93
N LYS A 331 -42.31 -61.55 -102.97
CA LYS A 331 -43.65 -62.16 -103.03
C LYS A 331 -44.47 -61.62 -104.20
N GLU A 332 -44.41 -60.32 -104.47
CA GLU A 332 -45.12 -59.69 -105.58
C GLU A 332 -44.56 -60.14 -106.94
N LYS A 333 -43.24 -60.33 -107.05
CA LYS A 333 -42.60 -60.94 -108.23
C LYS A 333 -43.00 -62.41 -108.39
N GLU A 334 -43.03 -63.20 -107.32
CA GLU A 334 -43.52 -64.58 -107.37
C GLU A 334 -45.02 -64.67 -107.73
N GLU A 335 -45.86 -63.74 -107.27
CA GLU A 335 -47.28 -63.68 -107.62
C GLU A 335 -47.48 -63.26 -109.08
N LYS A 336 -46.68 -62.32 -109.60
CA LYS A 336 -46.67 -61.98 -111.03
C LYS A 336 -46.20 -63.16 -111.89
N GLU A 337 -45.16 -63.90 -111.47
CA GLU A 337 -44.74 -65.14 -112.14
C GLU A 337 -45.79 -66.25 -112.08
N LYS A 338 -46.57 -66.35 -110.99
CA LYS A 338 -47.69 -67.30 -110.88
C LYS A 338 -48.92 -66.85 -111.67
N GLY A 339 -49.08 -65.54 -111.89
CA GLY A 339 -50.09 -64.95 -112.78
C GLY A 339 -49.79 -65.20 -114.26
N GLU A 340 -48.53 -65.12 -114.67
CA GLU A 340 -48.10 -65.39 -116.06
C GLU A 340 -48.12 -66.89 -116.43
N LYS A 341 -48.16 -67.81 -115.47
CA LYS A 341 -48.31 -69.26 -115.72
C LYS A 341 -49.76 -69.75 -115.81
N LYS A 342 -50.75 -68.84 -115.75
CA LYS A 342 -52.19 -69.13 -115.87
C LYS A 342 -52.87 -68.45 -117.07
N ALA A 343 -52.11 -67.78 -117.92
CA ALA A 343 -52.52 -67.36 -119.26
C ALA A 343 -51.68 -68.15 -120.29
#